data_AF-A0A847YV74-F1
#
_entry.id   AF-A0A847YV74-F1
#
_cell.length_a   1.000
_cell.length_b   1.000
_cell.length_c   1.000
_cell.angle_alpha   90.00
_cell.angle_beta   90.00
_cell.angle_gamma   90.00
#
_symmetry.space_group_name_H-M   'P 1'
#
loop_
_entity.id
_entity.type
_entity.pdbx_description
1 polymer ?
#
loop_
_entity_poly.entity_id
_entity_poly.type
_entity_poly.pdbx_seq_one_letter_code
_entity_poly.pdbx_strand_id
1 'polypeptide(L)'
;MAKSQQEVAQDLRYARLGFPRGNPFRTLNADEEREDLGDLFVPIDHFDQIKENRSVIVFAPRGSGKSTLRVYLAEFQAPIQPRSGSFAIELTNFDAFLKKHTAGIPIRADDYVDEIIRLGLGSIFDLLFLHSPTRINLLSQPDHLLMGKLFANYSPELLGARKLMGAINQHFPSFVADWDEFYQAIEDCQVRRYLSRFSLPDESALASLATLIDRTARHPEPKPEALEGRIKEIAALLNALRYKNLVVLIDRIDEMHETANNYQLQVELLEPLIAHLPLMESGSVCFKCFIPQETRDILLSRQFYRRDRLPDLSVTVEWSDERLTQLFNRRIKVFGAFDDFGLYCVNREDAPRIFQEMLNVAEKSPRWLIIAGQMLIEETASRDGEPLIKWEDWEKAKGKVIQRLQDLTVGEVNRPPEKASQGMEPPAADDILVILKNKPVMKLRGQLINLTETEMKILNCVAGHKGSIHEDQLINLVWKAKSLYDAAGPAVIDSNLNRIRAKIDSVIGERGISKRQYLIKRAKHIELVKFKVVEDL
;
A
#
# COMPACT_ATOMS: atom_id res chain seq x y z
N MET A 1 -20.59 -8.61 1.74
CA MET A 1 -20.93 -7.33 2.40
C MET A 1 -22.09 -6.70 1.66
N ALA A 2 -23.10 -6.15 2.35
CA ALA A 2 -24.19 -5.42 1.70
C ALA A 2 -23.72 -3.99 1.40
N LYS A 3 -23.86 -3.54 0.14
CA LYS A 3 -23.56 -2.16 -0.26
C LYS A 3 -24.45 -1.20 0.53
N SER A 4 -23.92 -0.03 0.89
CA SER A 4 -24.71 1.01 1.55
C SER A 4 -25.83 1.50 0.63
N GLN A 5 -26.93 2.03 1.19
CA GLN A 5 -28.03 2.57 0.40
C GLN A 5 -27.59 3.72 -0.53
N GLN A 6 -26.54 4.45 -0.15
CA GLN A 6 -25.98 5.54 -0.94
C GLN A 6 -25.17 5.01 -2.15
N GLU A 7 -24.38 3.96 -1.96
CA GLU A 7 -23.66 3.29 -3.06
C GLU A 7 -24.63 2.65 -4.06
N VAL A 8 -25.70 2.01 -3.57
CA VAL A 8 -26.73 1.42 -4.45
C VAL A 8 -27.42 2.52 -5.27
N ALA A 9 -27.77 3.66 -4.65
CA ALA A 9 -28.37 4.77 -5.36
C ALA A 9 -27.42 5.38 -6.41
N GLN A 10 -26.13 5.43 -6.12
CA GLN A 10 -25.10 5.94 -7.02
C GLN A 10 -24.84 4.99 -8.20
N ASP A 11 -24.74 3.68 -7.94
CA ASP A 11 -24.61 2.66 -8.99
C ASP A 11 -25.82 2.68 -9.94
N LEU A 12 -27.03 2.87 -9.40
CA LEU A 12 -28.25 3.03 -10.20
C LEU A 12 -28.22 4.28 -11.09
N ARG A 13 -27.57 5.37 -10.65
CA ARG A 13 -27.42 6.57 -11.49
C ARG A 13 -26.47 6.31 -12.66
N TYR A 14 -25.34 5.66 -12.43
CA TYR A 14 -24.39 5.33 -13.49
C TYR A 14 -24.94 4.31 -14.48
N ALA A 15 -25.69 3.31 -14.01
CA ALA A 15 -26.36 2.36 -14.88
C ALA A 15 -27.35 3.06 -15.84
N ARG A 16 -28.06 4.10 -15.39
CA ARG A 16 -28.95 4.91 -16.25
C ARG A 16 -28.20 5.69 -17.33
N LEU A 17 -26.98 6.12 -17.05
CA LEU A 17 -26.09 6.75 -18.03
C LEU A 17 -25.47 5.74 -19.01
N GLY A 18 -25.82 4.46 -18.93
CA GLY A 18 -25.24 3.42 -19.77
C GLY A 18 -23.94 2.82 -19.23
N PHE A 19 -23.61 3.02 -17.94
CA PHE A 19 -22.44 2.42 -17.30
C PHE A 19 -22.87 1.38 -16.23
N PRO A 20 -23.26 0.16 -16.63
CA PRO A 20 -23.80 -0.86 -15.72
C PRO A 20 -22.79 -1.33 -14.66
N ARG A 21 -21.49 -1.15 -14.90
CA ARG A 21 -20.41 -1.52 -13.96
C ARG A 21 -19.97 -0.38 -13.03
N GLY A 22 -20.69 0.75 -13.07
CA GLY A 22 -20.37 1.96 -12.31
C GLY A 22 -19.56 2.98 -13.10
N ASN A 23 -19.12 4.05 -12.44
CA ASN A 23 -18.42 5.14 -13.11
C ASN A 23 -17.07 4.68 -13.71
N PRO A 24 -16.86 4.81 -15.04
CA PRO A 24 -15.62 4.43 -15.72
C PRO A 24 -14.39 5.17 -15.23
N PHE A 25 -14.53 6.28 -14.51
CA PHE A 25 -13.44 7.14 -14.04
C PHE A 25 -13.42 7.27 -12.51
N ARG A 26 -14.06 6.34 -11.79
CA ARG A 26 -14.29 6.45 -10.33
C ARG A 26 -13.03 6.56 -9.48
N THR A 27 -11.92 5.97 -9.91
CA THR A 27 -10.71 5.84 -9.08
C THR A 27 -9.48 6.25 -9.86
N LEU A 28 -8.56 6.89 -9.13
CA LEU A 28 -7.21 7.22 -9.59
C LEU A 28 -6.18 6.24 -9.01
N ASN A 29 -6.63 5.30 -8.17
CA ASN A 29 -5.79 4.37 -7.45
C ASN A 29 -5.69 3.05 -8.21
N ALA A 30 -4.52 2.79 -8.78
CA ALA A 30 -4.28 1.59 -9.56
C ALA A 30 -4.48 0.29 -8.75
N ASP A 31 -4.27 0.31 -7.42
CA ASP A 31 -4.48 -0.88 -6.58
C ASP A 31 -5.97 -1.25 -6.47
N GLU A 32 -6.88 -0.29 -6.57
CA GLU A 32 -8.34 -0.52 -6.56
C GLU A 32 -8.86 -1.04 -7.90
N GLU A 33 -8.07 -0.92 -8.96
CA GLU A 33 -8.43 -1.36 -10.32
C GLU A 33 -7.79 -2.69 -10.71
N ARG A 34 -7.10 -3.39 -9.79
CA ARG A 34 -6.33 -4.62 -10.09
C ARG A 34 -7.11 -5.64 -10.92
N GLU A 35 -8.39 -5.85 -10.62
CA GLU A 35 -9.25 -6.80 -11.32
C GLU A 35 -9.51 -6.41 -12.79
N ASP A 36 -9.68 -5.11 -13.07
CA ASP A 36 -9.98 -4.59 -14.41
C ASP A 36 -8.72 -4.15 -15.17
N LEU A 37 -7.58 -4.07 -14.49
CA LEU A 37 -6.38 -3.43 -15.03
C LEU A 37 -5.87 -4.13 -16.29
N GLY A 38 -6.08 -5.44 -16.42
CA GLY A 38 -5.76 -6.19 -17.64
C GLY A 38 -6.40 -5.61 -18.91
N ASP A 39 -7.66 -5.17 -18.80
CA ASP A 39 -8.42 -4.61 -19.92
C ASP A 39 -8.19 -3.11 -20.09
N LEU A 40 -8.00 -2.39 -18.97
CA LEU A 40 -7.78 -0.94 -18.94
C LEU A 40 -6.37 -0.52 -19.35
N PHE A 41 -5.37 -1.37 -19.16
CA PHE A 41 -3.97 -1.02 -19.33
C PHE A 41 -3.62 -0.66 -20.78
N VAL A 42 -3.01 0.51 -20.97
CA VAL A 42 -2.43 0.94 -22.24
C VAL A 42 -0.91 0.87 -22.13
N PRO A 43 -0.24 0.05 -22.96
CA PRO A 43 1.21 0.02 -23.01
C PRO A 43 1.80 1.38 -23.40
N ILE A 44 2.76 1.83 -22.60
CA ILE A 44 3.57 3.03 -22.85
C ILE A 44 4.76 2.72 -23.75
N ASP A 45 5.51 3.76 -24.15
CA ASP A 45 6.81 3.56 -24.78
C ASP A 45 7.73 2.75 -23.85
N HIS A 46 8.58 1.93 -24.46
CA HIS A 46 9.52 1.07 -23.75
C HIS A 46 8.87 0.04 -22.82
N PHE A 47 7.54 -0.19 -22.87
CA PHE A 47 6.88 -1.16 -22.01
C PHE A 47 7.51 -2.56 -22.11
N ASP A 48 7.84 -3.02 -23.32
CA ASP A 48 8.50 -4.31 -23.51
C ASP A 48 9.88 -4.36 -22.83
N GLN A 49 10.68 -3.30 -22.93
CA GLN A 49 11.94 -3.16 -22.20
C GLN A 49 11.74 -3.14 -20.68
N ILE A 50 10.71 -2.46 -20.18
CA ILE A 50 10.37 -2.45 -18.76
C ILE A 50 9.96 -3.84 -18.28
N LYS A 51 9.29 -4.63 -19.12
CA LYS A 51 8.77 -5.96 -18.79
C LYS A 51 9.83 -7.07 -18.79
N GLU A 52 10.95 -6.88 -19.50
CA GLU A 52 12.06 -7.85 -19.59
C GLU A 52 12.67 -8.19 -18.22
N ASN A 53 13.34 -9.34 -18.13
CA ASN A 53 14.06 -9.78 -16.92
C ASN A 53 15.43 -9.08 -16.78
N ARG A 54 15.41 -7.74 -16.69
CA ARG A 54 16.58 -6.90 -16.38
C ARG A 54 16.19 -5.76 -15.46
N SER A 55 17.13 -5.16 -14.76
CA SER A 55 16.83 -3.97 -13.97
C SER A 55 16.56 -2.76 -14.87
N VAL A 56 15.60 -1.91 -14.50
CA VAL A 56 15.28 -0.65 -15.19
C VAL A 56 14.79 0.41 -14.20
N ILE A 57 15.16 1.65 -14.47
CA ILE A 57 14.72 2.86 -13.79
C ILE A 57 13.74 3.57 -14.72
N VAL A 58 12.49 3.66 -14.29
CA VAL A 58 11.40 4.29 -15.00
C VAL A 58 11.22 5.69 -14.42
N PHE A 59 11.67 6.70 -15.17
CA PHE A 59 11.40 8.10 -14.86
C PHE A 59 10.06 8.50 -15.45
N ALA A 60 9.18 9.07 -14.63
CA ALA A 60 7.90 9.52 -15.14
C ALA A 60 7.33 10.70 -14.34
N PRO A 61 6.66 11.66 -15.00
CA PRO A 61 6.01 12.79 -14.34
C PRO A 61 4.98 12.33 -13.29
N ARG A 62 4.54 13.24 -12.44
CA ARG A 62 3.37 12.97 -11.59
C ARG A 62 2.13 12.71 -12.43
N GLY A 63 1.32 11.74 -12.02
CA GLY A 63 0.07 11.39 -12.72
C GLY A 63 0.22 10.62 -14.05
N SER A 64 1.44 10.29 -14.46
CA SER A 64 1.76 9.54 -15.69
C SER A 64 1.46 8.02 -15.64
N GLY A 65 0.94 7.51 -14.52
CA GLY A 65 0.62 6.09 -14.37
C GLY A 65 1.77 5.21 -13.88
N LYS A 66 2.76 5.74 -13.14
CA LYS A 66 3.82 4.96 -12.47
C LYS A 66 3.26 3.77 -11.69
N SER A 67 2.35 4.02 -10.77
CA SER A 67 1.73 2.97 -9.96
C SER A 67 0.87 2.04 -10.80
N THR A 68 0.24 2.51 -11.88
CA THR A 68 -0.48 1.66 -12.83
C THR A 68 0.46 0.66 -13.52
N LEU A 69 1.64 1.11 -13.97
CA LEU A 69 2.67 0.24 -14.54
C LEU A 69 3.17 -0.77 -13.51
N ARG A 70 3.46 -0.33 -12.28
CA ARG A 70 3.86 -1.21 -11.19
C ARG A 70 2.81 -2.29 -10.93
N VAL A 71 1.54 -1.90 -10.71
CA VAL A 71 0.46 -2.86 -10.42
C VAL A 71 0.32 -3.84 -11.58
N TYR A 72 0.34 -3.37 -12.83
CA TYR A 72 0.24 -4.26 -13.98
C TYR A 72 1.39 -5.27 -14.02
N LEU A 73 2.63 -4.84 -13.77
CA LEU A 73 3.77 -5.76 -13.70
C LEU A 73 3.66 -6.73 -12.53
N ALA A 74 3.18 -6.27 -11.37
CA ALA A 74 2.96 -7.11 -10.19
C ALA A 74 1.97 -8.24 -10.50
N GLU A 75 0.86 -7.92 -11.19
CA GLU A 75 -0.12 -8.91 -11.64
C GLU A 75 0.44 -9.82 -12.75
N PHE A 76 1.17 -9.26 -13.72
CA PHE A 76 1.78 -10.03 -14.80
C PHE A 76 2.83 -11.03 -14.29
N GLN A 77 3.51 -10.70 -13.19
CA GLN A 77 4.59 -11.46 -12.58
C GLN A 77 4.19 -11.99 -11.19
N ALA A 78 2.89 -12.13 -10.93
CA ALA A 78 2.36 -12.44 -9.61
C ALA A 78 2.87 -13.80 -9.10
N PRO A 79 3.21 -13.93 -7.80
CA PRO A 79 3.61 -15.19 -7.21
C PRO A 79 2.64 -16.34 -7.50
N ILE A 80 1.34 -16.16 -7.33
CA ILE A 80 0.39 -17.29 -7.36
C ILE A 80 0.21 -17.84 -8.78
N GLN A 81 0.10 -16.97 -9.78
CA GLN A 81 -0.13 -17.31 -11.18
C GLN A 81 0.73 -16.45 -12.11
N PRO A 82 2.05 -16.68 -12.15
CA PRO A 82 2.95 -15.84 -12.94
C PRO A 82 2.73 -16.08 -14.43
N ARG A 83 2.47 -15.02 -15.20
CA ARG A 83 2.42 -15.11 -16.67
C ARG A 83 3.82 -15.15 -17.28
N SER A 84 4.83 -14.64 -16.58
CA SER A 84 6.24 -14.61 -17.04
C SER A 84 7.12 -15.75 -16.51
N GLY A 85 6.67 -16.48 -15.49
CA GLY A 85 7.51 -17.37 -14.68
C GLY A 85 8.48 -16.64 -13.74
N SER A 86 8.29 -15.34 -13.51
CA SER A 86 9.02 -14.55 -12.52
C SER A 86 8.23 -14.42 -11.23
N PHE A 87 8.90 -14.11 -10.13
CA PHE A 87 8.29 -13.87 -8.82
C PHE A 87 8.41 -12.39 -8.47
N ALA A 88 7.31 -11.63 -8.50
CA ALA A 88 7.33 -10.22 -8.17
C ALA A 88 7.08 -9.95 -6.67
N ILE A 89 7.82 -8.98 -6.12
CA ILE A 89 7.56 -8.38 -4.81
C ILE A 89 7.53 -6.86 -4.94
N GLU A 90 6.86 -6.20 -4.01
CA GLU A 90 6.69 -4.74 -4.00
C GLU A 90 7.42 -4.12 -2.81
N LEU A 91 8.37 -3.23 -3.08
CA LEU A 91 9.01 -2.36 -2.09
C LEU A 91 8.43 -0.95 -2.22
N THR A 92 7.36 -0.69 -1.45
CA THR A 92 6.61 0.57 -1.49
C THR A 92 6.60 1.32 -0.17
N ASN A 93 7.06 0.69 0.91
CA ASN A 93 7.18 1.31 2.23
C ASN A 93 8.66 1.58 2.55
N PHE A 94 9.00 2.85 2.76
CA PHE A 94 10.36 3.25 3.13
C PHE A 94 10.47 3.83 4.54
N ASP A 95 9.45 3.65 5.40
CA ASP A 95 9.44 4.15 6.78
C ASP A 95 10.68 3.71 7.56
N ALA A 96 11.15 2.47 7.35
CA ALA A 96 12.35 1.96 8.01
C ALA A 96 13.62 2.71 7.58
N PHE A 97 13.76 2.98 6.29
CA PHE A 97 14.89 3.76 5.74
C PHE A 97 14.81 5.22 6.20
N LEU A 98 13.63 5.82 6.15
CA LEU A 98 13.41 7.19 6.66
C LEU A 98 13.75 7.33 8.13
N LYS A 99 13.38 6.37 8.97
CA LYS A 99 13.74 6.35 10.39
C LYS A 99 15.26 6.32 10.58
N LYS A 100 15.98 5.51 9.81
CA LYS A 100 17.44 5.48 9.83
C LYS A 100 18.04 6.82 9.41
N HIS A 101 17.60 7.36 8.28
CA HIS A 101 18.07 8.67 7.78
C HIS A 101 17.84 9.78 8.81
N THR A 102 16.63 9.86 9.38
CA THR A 102 16.27 10.86 10.40
C THR A 102 17.11 10.72 11.67
N ALA A 103 17.51 9.49 12.02
CA ALA A 103 18.40 9.21 13.14
C ALA A 103 19.90 9.46 12.83
N GLY A 104 20.23 9.92 11.62
CA GLY A 104 21.61 10.09 11.17
C GLY A 104 22.36 8.77 10.94
N ILE A 105 21.63 7.66 10.86
CA ILE A 105 22.19 6.34 10.60
C ILE A 105 22.29 6.17 9.07
N PRO A 106 23.48 5.85 8.52
CA PRO A 106 23.64 5.68 7.08
C PRO A 106 22.81 4.49 6.61
N ILE A 107 22.02 4.71 5.56
CA ILE A 107 21.32 3.64 4.83
C ILE A 107 22.33 3.01 3.87
N ARG A 108 22.33 1.69 3.82
CA ARG A 108 23.31 0.91 3.04
C ARG A 108 22.60 -0.13 2.17
N ALA A 109 23.32 -0.69 1.21
CA ALA A 109 22.78 -1.69 0.29
C ALA A 109 22.32 -2.98 1.00
N ASP A 110 22.95 -3.36 2.12
CA ASP A 110 22.54 -4.48 2.97
C ASP A 110 21.16 -4.26 3.59
N ASP A 111 20.81 -3.02 3.96
CA ASP A 111 19.46 -2.71 4.45
C ASP A 111 18.38 -3.04 3.43
N TYR A 112 18.65 -2.72 2.15
CA TYR A 112 17.75 -3.03 1.05
C TYR A 112 17.67 -4.54 0.80
N VAL A 113 18.80 -5.23 0.75
CA VAL A 113 18.84 -6.68 0.52
C VAL A 113 18.09 -7.43 1.63
N ASP A 114 18.29 -7.05 2.88
CA ASP A 114 17.60 -7.66 4.02
C ASP A 114 16.08 -7.43 3.92
N GLU A 115 15.64 -6.23 3.56
CA GLU A 115 14.21 -5.91 3.36
C GLU A 115 13.60 -6.65 2.16
N ILE A 116 14.32 -6.75 1.04
CA ILE A 116 13.91 -7.51 -0.15
C ILE A 116 13.70 -8.98 0.18
N ILE A 117 14.64 -9.58 0.93
CA ILE A 117 14.53 -10.97 1.37
C ILE A 117 13.33 -11.11 2.30
N ARG A 118 13.15 -10.19 3.26
CA ARG A 118 12.01 -10.20 4.19
C ARG A 118 10.67 -10.16 3.46
N LEU A 119 10.53 -9.28 2.47
CA LEU A 119 9.34 -9.16 1.62
C LEU A 119 9.14 -10.43 0.76
N GLY A 120 10.21 -10.94 0.15
CA GLY A 120 10.18 -12.18 -0.61
C GLY A 120 9.75 -13.40 0.20
N LEU A 121 10.26 -13.54 1.43
CA LEU A 121 9.84 -14.59 2.35
C LEU A 121 8.37 -14.43 2.78
N GLY A 122 7.90 -13.20 2.97
CA GLY A 122 6.47 -12.91 3.17
C GLY A 122 5.62 -13.43 2.01
N SER A 123 5.98 -13.10 0.78
CA SER A 123 5.26 -13.57 -0.41
C SER A 123 5.39 -15.08 -0.64
N ILE A 124 6.54 -15.68 -0.35
CA ILE A 124 6.72 -17.15 -0.40
C ILE A 124 5.85 -17.81 0.67
N PHE A 125 5.77 -17.24 1.87
CA PHE A 125 4.90 -17.71 2.92
C PHE A 125 3.44 -17.69 2.46
N ASP A 126 2.95 -16.57 1.94
CA ASP A 126 1.56 -16.47 1.46
C ASP A 126 1.31 -17.46 0.31
N LEU A 127 2.25 -17.61 -0.64
CA LEU A 127 2.16 -18.60 -1.71
C LEU A 127 2.04 -20.02 -1.17
N LEU A 128 2.92 -20.43 -0.26
CA LEU A 128 3.01 -21.80 0.24
C LEU A 128 2.00 -22.12 1.35
N PHE A 129 1.42 -21.13 2.01
CA PHE A 129 0.57 -21.40 3.18
C PHE A 129 -0.83 -20.84 3.09
N LEU A 130 -1.10 -19.88 2.18
CA LEU A 130 -2.43 -19.28 2.02
C LEU A 130 -3.05 -19.57 0.64
N HIS A 131 -2.23 -19.85 -0.37
CA HIS A 131 -2.71 -19.92 -1.76
C HIS A 131 -2.46 -21.26 -2.45
N SER A 132 -1.29 -21.88 -2.27
CA SER A 132 -0.92 -23.12 -2.98
C SER A 132 -0.05 -24.04 -2.12
N PRO A 133 -0.60 -24.64 -1.03
CA PRO A 133 0.20 -25.42 -0.09
C PRO A 133 0.89 -26.64 -0.67
N THR A 134 0.33 -27.24 -1.71
CA THR A 134 0.94 -28.38 -2.41
C THR A 134 2.27 -28.06 -3.08
N ARG A 135 2.59 -26.78 -3.34
CA ARG A 135 3.88 -26.37 -3.93
C ARG A 135 5.07 -26.63 -3.02
N ILE A 136 4.85 -26.77 -1.71
CA ILE A 136 5.93 -27.12 -0.78
C ILE A 136 6.55 -28.48 -1.13
N ASN A 137 5.78 -29.39 -1.77
CA ASN A 137 6.26 -30.70 -2.22
C ASN A 137 7.25 -30.60 -3.39
N LEU A 138 7.41 -29.43 -4.01
CA LEU A 138 8.46 -29.19 -5.02
C LEU A 138 9.84 -29.04 -4.39
N LEU A 139 9.90 -28.73 -3.10
CA LEU A 139 11.13 -28.45 -2.39
C LEU A 139 11.80 -29.75 -1.94
N SER A 140 13.11 -29.84 -2.19
CA SER A 140 13.95 -30.92 -1.68
C SER A 140 14.30 -30.70 -0.20
N GLN A 141 14.93 -31.70 0.42
CA GLN A 141 15.42 -31.57 1.80
C GLN A 141 16.42 -30.41 1.98
N PRO A 142 17.42 -30.21 1.08
CA PRO A 142 18.25 -29.01 1.08
C PRO A 142 17.47 -27.69 0.98
N ASP A 143 16.43 -27.63 0.15
CA ASP A 143 15.63 -26.41 -0.03
C ASP A 143 14.84 -26.08 1.24
N HIS A 144 14.32 -27.09 1.95
CA HIS A 144 13.69 -26.90 3.25
C HIS A 144 14.66 -26.34 4.30
N LEU A 145 15.93 -26.77 4.30
CA LEU A 145 16.95 -26.24 5.20
C LEU A 145 17.29 -24.79 4.85
N LEU A 146 17.47 -24.49 3.56
CA LEU A 146 17.71 -23.13 3.07
C LEU A 146 16.54 -22.21 3.43
N MET A 147 15.30 -22.67 3.22
CA MET A 147 14.10 -21.93 3.57
C MET A 147 14.05 -21.66 5.08
N GLY A 148 14.29 -22.66 5.92
CA GLY A 148 14.36 -22.49 7.38
C GLY A 148 15.42 -21.47 7.80
N LYS A 149 16.64 -21.59 7.24
CA LYS A 149 17.72 -20.61 7.45
C LYS A 149 17.27 -19.18 7.11
N LEU A 150 16.65 -18.99 5.94
CA LEU A 150 16.19 -17.67 5.50
C LEU A 150 15.09 -17.11 6.41
N PHE A 151 14.09 -17.93 6.78
CA PHE A 151 13.05 -17.48 7.72
C PHE A 151 13.64 -17.10 9.09
N ALA A 152 14.54 -17.92 9.65
CA ALA A 152 15.18 -17.61 10.93
C ALA A 152 15.98 -16.29 10.89
N ASN A 153 16.66 -15.99 9.78
CA ASN A 153 17.56 -14.84 9.65
C ASN A 153 16.87 -13.52 9.30
N TYR A 154 15.73 -13.57 8.61
CA TYR A 154 15.11 -12.38 8.02
C TYR A 154 13.66 -12.15 8.45
N SER A 155 12.90 -13.21 8.74
CA SER A 155 11.46 -13.11 9.05
C SER A 155 10.97 -14.18 10.04
N PRO A 156 11.59 -14.33 11.24
CA PRO A 156 11.20 -15.37 12.20
C PRO A 156 9.75 -15.22 12.65
N GLU A 157 9.22 -13.99 12.65
CA GLU A 157 7.83 -13.69 13.01
C GLU A 157 6.80 -14.32 12.08
N LEU A 158 7.15 -14.65 10.83
CA LEU A 158 6.26 -15.34 9.90
C LEU A 158 6.01 -16.79 10.31
N LEU A 159 6.97 -17.40 11.00
CA LEU A 159 6.84 -18.74 11.59
C LEU A 159 6.28 -18.68 13.02
N GLY A 160 5.91 -17.50 13.50
CA GLY A 160 5.24 -17.33 14.78
C GLY A 160 3.86 -17.98 14.79
N ALA A 161 3.50 -18.56 15.93
CA ALA A 161 2.25 -19.29 16.13
C ALA A 161 1.01 -18.56 15.61
N ARG A 162 0.89 -17.26 15.87
CA ARG A 162 -0.27 -16.47 15.41
C ARG A 162 -0.47 -16.49 13.89
N LYS A 163 0.61 -16.39 13.10
CA LYS A 163 0.54 -16.42 11.63
C LYS A 163 0.18 -17.80 11.13
N LEU A 164 0.79 -18.82 11.72
CA LEU A 164 0.53 -20.23 11.39
C LEU A 164 -0.91 -20.64 11.73
N MET A 165 -1.43 -20.21 12.88
CA MET A 165 -2.83 -20.43 13.26
C MET A 165 -3.80 -19.87 12.21
N GLY A 166 -3.53 -18.67 11.70
CA GLY A 166 -4.34 -18.06 10.64
C GLY A 166 -4.35 -18.91 9.37
N ALA A 167 -3.17 -19.36 8.93
CA ALA A 167 -3.03 -20.23 7.76
C ALA A 167 -3.73 -21.59 7.95
N ILE A 168 -3.54 -22.23 9.10
CA ILE A 168 -4.17 -23.51 9.43
C ILE A 168 -5.70 -23.37 9.46
N ASN A 169 -6.23 -22.37 10.14
CA ASN A 169 -7.69 -22.16 10.21
C ASN A 169 -8.31 -21.87 8.84
N GLN A 170 -7.59 -21.19 7.95
CA GLN A 170 -8.05 -20.90 6.60
C GLN A 170 -8.16 -22.16 5.73
N HIS A 171 -7.19 -23.06 5.81
CA HIS A 171 -7.14 -24.28 4.98
C HIS A 171 -7.81 -25.50 5.60
N PHE A 172 -7.87 -25.54 6.93
CA PHE A 172 -8.42 -26.64 7.71
C PHE A 172 -9.43 -26.09 8.72
N PRO A 173 -10.57 -25.54 8.28
CA PRO A 173 -11.56 -24.94 9.19
C PRO A 173 -12.19 -25.96 10.16
N SER A 174 -12.09 -27.25 9.85
CA SER A 174 -12.49 -28.35 10.74
C SER A 174 -11.41 -28.75 11.75
N PHE A 175 -10.21 -28.18 11.67
CA PHE A 175 -9.13 -28.43 12.61
C PHE A 175 -9.41 -27.71 13.93
N VAL A 176 -9.74 -28.47 14.96
CA VAL A 176 -9.95 -27.96 16.31
C VAL A 176 -8.70 -28.28 17.12
N ALA A 177 -7.86 -27.28 17.31
CA ALA A 177 -6.59 -27.38 18.04
C ALA A 177 -6.75 -26.92 19.49
N ASP A 178 -6.00 -27.53 20.40
CA ASP A 178 -5.61 -26.87 21.65
C ASP A 178 -4.52 -25.86 21.33
N TRP A 179 -4.88 -24.59 21.25
CA TRP A 179 -3.96 -23.54 20.81
C TRP A 179 -2.81 -23.32 21.79
N ASP A 180 -3.05 -23.45 23.10
CA ASP A 180 -1.99 -23.27 24.09
C ASP A 180 -0.91 -24.35 23.94
N GLU A 181 -1.34 -25.59 23.70
CA GLU A 181 -0.40 -26.67 23.42
C GLU A 181 0.28 -26.50 22.04
N PHE A 182 -0.41 -25.95 21.04
CA PHE A 182 0.20 -25.62 19.75
C PHE A 182 1.27 -24.52 19.87
N TYR A 183 1.00 -23.48 20.65
CA TYR A 183 1.97 -22.43 20.98
C TYR A 183 3.21 -23.04 21.62
N GLN A 184 3.03 -23.88 22.64
CA GLN A 184 4.14 -24.56 23.31
C GLN A 184 4.91 -25.47 22.35
N ALA A 185 4.22 -26.17 21.45
CA ALA A 185 4.86 -27.00 20.44
C ALA A 185 5.72 -26.20 19.45
N ILE A 186 5.36 -24.95 19.13
CA ILE A 186 6.19 -24.07 18.29
C ILE A 186 7.44 -23.63 19.05
N GLU A 187 7.29 -23.18 20.30
CA GLU A 187 8.42 -22.78 21.16
C GLU A 187 9.40 -23.95 21.37
N ASP A 188 8.87 -25.16 21.58
CA ASP A 188 9.67 -26.38 21.76
C ASP A 188 10.16 -26.99 20.45
N CYS A 189 9.72 -26.47 19.30
CA CYS A 189 10.02 -26.98 17.96
C CYS A 189 9.62 -28.46 17.80
N GLN A 190 8.42 -28.79 18.29
CA GLN A 190 7.78 -30.11 18.26
C GLN A 190 6.40 -30.05 17.57
N VAL A 191 6.22 -29.14 16.62
CA VAL A 191 4.98 -28.95 15.87
C VAL A 191 4.59 -30.23 15.15
N ARG A 192 5.54 -31.01 14.62
CA ARG A 192 5.22 -32.27 13.93
C ARG A 192 4.62 -33.28 14.89
N ARG A 193 5.16 -33.37 16.11
CA ARG A 193 4.65 -34.26 17.16
C ARG A 193 3.27 -33.83 17.65
N TYR A 194 3.02 -32.52 17.69
CA TYR A 194 1.71 -31.99 18.01
C TYR A 194 0.68 -32.34 16.92
N LEU A 195 1.00 -32.03 15.66
CA LEU A 195 0.09 -32.26 14.53
C LEU A 195 -0.17 -33.74 14.25
N SER A 196 0.78 -34.64 14.54
CA SER A 196 0.61 -36.09 14.34
C SER A 196 -0.51 -36.71 15.20
N ARG A 197 -1.04 -35.99 16.17
CA ARG A 197 -2.18 -36.43 17.00
C ARG A 197 -3.52 -36.28 16.29
N PHE A 198 -3.55 -35.54 15.19
CA PHE A 198 -4.75 -35.25 14.43
C PHE A 198 -4.73 -36.01 13.10
N SER A 199 -5.87 -36.61 12.73
CA SER A 199 -6.04 -37.23 11.40
C SER A 199 -6.33 -36.14 10.38
N LEU A 200 -5.28 -35.58 9.77
CA LEU A 200 -5.38 -34.47 8.84
C LEU A 200 -5.55 -34.96 7.39
N PRO A 201 -6.49 -34.40 6.60
CA PRO A 201 -6.78 -34.87 5.25
C PRO A 201 -5.73 -34.53 4.19
N ASP A 202 -4.84 -33.55 4.45
CA ASP A 202 -3.74 -33.17 3.56
C ASP A 202 -2.42 -33.11 4.37
N GLU A 203 -1.91 -34.30 4.72
CA GLU A 203 -0.74 -34.45 5.58
C GLU A 203 0.51 -33.79 4.98
N SER A 204 0.62 -33.64 3.64
CA SER A 204 1.87 -33.24 3.00
C SER A 204 2.28 -31.80 3.31
N ALA A 205 1.34 -30.85 3.26
CA ALA A 205 1.63 -29.43 3.45
C ALA A 205 1.84 -29.08 4.92
N LEU A 206 0.94 -29.55 5.80
CA LEU A 206 1.08 -29.36 7.25
C LEU A 206 2.28 -30.12 7.83
N ALA A 207 2.58 -31.33 7.36
CA ALA A 207 3.79 -32.02 7.79
C ALA A 207 5.05 -31.32 7.28
N SER A 208 5.05 -30.78 6.05
CA SER A 208 6.18 -30.00 5.54
C SER A 208 6.36 -28.69 6.31
N LEU A 209 5.28 -28.00 6.66
CA LEU A 209 5.29 -26.83 7.54
C LEU A 209 5.87 -27.19 8.92
N ALA A 210 5.37 -28.26 9.54
CA ALA A 210 5.89 -28.71 10.83
C ALA A 210 7.37 -29.10 10.72
N THR A 211 7.78 -29.71 9.61
CA THR A 211 9.18 -30.04 9.35
C THR A 211 10.04 -28.79 9.21
N LEU A 212 9.52 -27.76 8.54
CA LEU A 212 10.18 -26.46 8.45
C LEU A 212 10.35 -25.92 9.87
N ILE A 213 9.27 -25.70 10.62
CA ILE A 213 9.30 -25.08 11.95
C ILE A 213 10.20 -25.86 12.92
N ASP A 214 10.02 -27.18 13.01
CA ASP A 214 10.82 -28.04 13.90
C ASP A 214 12.32 -27.98 13.57
N ARG A 215 12.65 -27.74 12.29
CA ARG A 215 14.03 -27.54 11.83
C ARG A 215 14.49 -26.10 11.86
N THR A 216 13.60 -25.13 11.99
CA THR A 216 13.95 -23.71 12.00
C THR A 216 14.53 -23.29 13.36
N ALA A 217 15.00 -24.25 14.16
CA ALA A 217 15.31 -24.07 15.56
C ALA A 217 16.83 -24.12 15.83
N ARG A 218 17.43 -22.95 16.06
CA ARG A 218 17.84 -22.48 17.41
C ARG A 218 18.79 -21.29 17.34
N HIS A 219 19.49 -21.08 16.23
CA HIS A 219 20.35 -19.91 16.06
C HIS A 219 20.30 -19.40 14.61
N PRO A 220 20.16 -18.08 14.39
CA PRO A 220 20.37 -17.51 13.07
C PRO A 220 21.78 -17.88 12.60
N GLU A 221 21.86 -18.55 11.45
CA GLU A 221 23.14 -18.81 10.82
C GLU A 221 23.75 -17.49 10.32
N PRO A 222 25.09 -17.37 10.29
CA PRO A 222 25.72 -16.17 9.76
C PRO A 222 25.22 -15.91 8.32
N LYS A 223 24.72 -14.69 8.09
CA LYS A 223 24.35 -14.23 6.76
C LYS A 223 25.62 -14.23 5.88
N PRO A 224 25.53 -14.62 4.59
CA PRO A 224 26.63 -14.40 3.65
C PRO A 224 27.14 -12.97 3.74
N GLU A 225 28.47 -12.78 3.79
CA GLU A 225 29.07 -11.43 3.86
C GLU A 225 28.76 -10.63 2.59
N ALA A 226 28.85 -11.29 1.42
CA ALA A 226 28.53 -10.69 0.13
C ALA A 226 27.01 -10.59 -0.09
N LEU A 227 26.55 -9.43 -0.54
CA LEU A 227 25.13 -9.13 -0.78
C LEU A 227 24.52 -10.00 -1.87
N GLU A 228 25.27 -10.24 -2.93
CA GLU A 228 24.90 -11.11 -4.05
C GLU A 228 24.74 -12.55 -3.58
N GLY A 229 25.51 -12.98 -2.57
CA GLY A 229 25.35 -14.28 -1.93
C GLY A 229 23.98 -14.43 -1.27
N ARG A 230 23.54 -13.41 -0.52
CA ARG A 230 22.22 -13.38 0.13
C ARG A 230 21.08 -13.43 -0.88
N ILE A 231 21.19 -12.65 -1.96
CA ILE A 231 20.20 -12.66 -3.04
C ILE A 231 20.18 -14.00 -3.80
N LYS A 232 21.34 -14.64 -4.01
CA LYS A 232 21.42 -15.96 -4.62
C LYS A 232 20.73 -17.04 -3.79
N GLU A 233 20.77 -16.94 -2.46
CA GLU A 233 20.04 -17.86 -1.58
C GLU A 233 18.52 -17.81 -1.80
N ILE A 234 17.92 -16.61 -1.78
CA ILE A 234 16.47 -16.50 -2.07
C ILE A 234 16.15 -16.87 -3.52
N ALA A 235 17.01 -16.51 -4.48
CA ALA A 235 16.81 -16.91 -5.87
C ALA A 235 16.88 -18.43 -6.07
N ALA A 236 17.75 -19.13 -5.34
CA ALA A 236 17.82 -20.59 -5.36
C ALA A 236 16.51 -21.22 -4.85
N LEU A 237 15.94 -20.69 -3.76
CA LEU A 237 14.64 -21.13 -3.26
C LEU A 237 13.51 -20.88 -4.28
N LEU A 238 13.49 -19.71 -4.91
CA LEU A 238 12.52 -19.40 -5.96
C LEU A 238 12.66 -20.32 -7.18
N ASN A 239 13.88 -20.66 -7.58
CA ASN A 239 14.15 -21.64 -8.64
C ASN A 239 13.61 -23.03 -8.28
N ALA A 240 13.78 -23.48 -7.03
CA ALA A 240 13.19 -24.73 -6.55
C ALA A 240 11.65 -24.70 -6.64
N LEU A 241 11.03 -23.54 -6.42
CA LEU A 241 9.60 -23.28 -6.62
C LEU A 241 9.21 -23.01 -8.08
N ARG A 242 10.13 -23.22 -9.05
CA ARG A 242 9.94 -23.09 -10.50
C ARG A 242 9.80 -21.66 -11.03
N TYR A 243 10.22 -20.65 -10.26
CA TYR A 243 10.37 -19.28 -10.75
C TYR A 243 11.77 -19.06 -11.31
N LYS A 244 11.90 -18.27 -12.38
CA LYS A 244 13.19 -18.02 -13.06
C LYS A 244 14.03 -16.95 -12.37
N ASN A 245 13.37 -15.94 -11.78
CA ASN A 245 14.01 -14.77 -11.21
C ASN A 245 13.07 -14.05 -10.22
N LEU A 246 13.67 -13.30 -9.30
CA LEU A 246 12.98 -12.34 -8.45
C LEU A 246 12.87 -11.00 -9.17
N VAL A 247 11.69 -10.39 -9.17
CA VAL A 247 11.49 -9.02 -9.64
C VAL A 247 11.07 -8.16 -8.46
N VAL A 248 11.84 -7.10 -8.19
CA VAL A 248 11.57 -6.14 -7.12
C VAL A 248 11.00 -4.88 -7.74
N LEU A 249 9.73 -4.59 -7.46
CA LEU A 249 9.03 -3.41 -7.94
C LEU A 249 9.12 -2.31 -6.87
N ILE A 250 9.83 -1.24 -7.17
CA ILE A 250 10.13 -0.15 -6.24
C ILE A 250 9.33 1.09 -6.68
N ASP A 251 8.42 1.58 -5.85
CA ASP A 251 7.51 2.68 -6.19
C ASP A 251 7.13 3.44 -4.91
N ARG A 252 6.37 4.55 -5.03
CA ARG A 252 5.80 5.32 -3.92
C ARG A 252 6.81 6.01 -3.01
N ILE A 253 8.06 6.14 -3.44
CA ILE A 253 9.03 6.91 -2.67
C ILE A 253 8.62 8.38 -2.56
N ASP A 254 7.82 8.91 -3.48
CA ASP A 254 7.30 10.28 -3.48
C ASP A 254 5.97 10.46 -2.75
N GLU A 255 5.39 9.39 -2.20
CA GLU A 255 4.09 9.42 -1.49
C GLU A 255 4.22 9.61 0.03
N MET A 256 5.43 9.53 0.58
CA MET A 256 5.67 9.77 2.01
C MET A 256 5.75 11.28 2.29
N HIS A 257 5.35 11.71 3.49
CA HIS A 257 5.30 13.13 3.83
C HIS A 257 6.67 13.82 3.74
N GLU A 258 7.71 13.13 4.22
CA GLU A 258 9.09 13.61 4.31
C GLU A 258 9.76 13.74 2.94
N THR A 259 9.39 12.87 2.00
CA THR A 259 9.95 12.83 0.64
C THR A 259 9.07 13.53 -0.39
N ALA A 260 7.82 13.86 -0.04
CA ALA A 260 6.91 14.58 -0.92
C ALA A 260 7.52 15.94 -1.29
N ASN A 261 7.84 16.11 -2.58
CA ASN A 261 8.55 17.28 -3.14
C ASN A 261 10.01 17.44 -2.70
N ASN A 262 10.58 16.50 -1.94
CA ASN A 262 11.99 16.49 -1.59
C ASN A 262 12.73 15.46 -2.45
N TYR A 263 12.99 15.83 -3.71
CA TYR A 263 13.64 14.97 -4.70
C TYR A 263 15.06 14.59 -4.31
N GLN A 264 15.75 15.45 -3.55
CA GLN A 264 17.08 15.18 -3.03
C GLN A 264 17.05 14.00 -2.04
N LEU A 265 16.12 14.03 -1.08
CA LEU A 265 15.94 12.94 -0.13
C LEU A 265 15.51 11.65 -0.84
N GLN A 266 14.63 11.72 -1.85
CA GLN A 266 14.25 10.53 -2.64
C GLN A 266 15.48 9.87 -3.28
N VAL A 267 16.39 10.66 -3.86
CA VAL A 267 17.64 10.16 -4.42
C VAL A 267 18.55 9.59 -3.32
N GLU A 268 18.71 10.28 -2.19
CA GLU A 268 19.54 9.81 -1.08
C GLU A 268 19.09 8.46 -0.51
N LEU A 269 17.78 8.23 -0.43
CA LEU A 269 17.23 6.95 0.00
C LEU A 269 17.53 5.86 -1.02
N LEU A 270 17.33 6.10 -2.32
CA LEU A 270 17.50 5.07 -3.36
C LEU A 270 18.96 4.80 -3.74
N GLU A 271 19.84 5.77 -3.53
CA GLU A 271 21.24 5.73 -3.97
C GLU A 271 21.99 4.46 -3.52
N PRO A 272 21.91 4.01 -2.24
CA PRO A 272 22.58 2.80 -1.79
C PRO A 272 22.23 1.55 -2.60
N LEU A 273 21.00 1.43 -3.10
CA LEU A 273 20.57 0.31 -3.92
C LEU A 273 20.99 0.49 -5.38
N ILE A 274 20.64 1.62 -5.99
CA ILE A 274 20.84 1.82 -7.43
C ILE A 274 22.34 1.93 -7.78
N ALA A 275 23.17 2.50 -6.88
CA ALA A 275 24.61 2.59 -7.08
C ALA A 275 25.32 1.23 -6.98
N HIS A 276 24.68 0.20 -6.42
CA HIS A 276 25.26 -1.13 -6.27
C HIS A 276 25.12 -1.97 -7.56
N LEU A 277 25.92 -1.66 -8.58
CA LEU A 277 25.86 -2.29 -9.91
C LEU A 277 25.84 -3.83 -9.90
N PRO A 278 26.65 -4.54 -9.10
CA PRO A 278 26.59 -6.01 -9.05
C PRO A 278 25.21 -6.58 -8.70
N LEU A 279 24.41 -5.85 -7.88
CA LEU A 279 23.04 -6.25 -7.56
C LEU A 279 22.12 -5.94 -8.74
N MET A 280 22.22 -4.72 -9.29
CA MET A 280 21.43 -4.26 -10.44
C MET A 280 21.61 -5.15 -11.68
N GLU A 281 22.77 -5.79 -11.83
CA GLU A 281 23.15 -6.63 -12.97
C GLU A 281 23.12 -8.14 -12.67
N SER A 282 22.69 -8.54 -11.47
CA SER A 282 22.87 -9.93 -10.98
C SER A 282 22.08 -11.01 -11.75
N GLY A 283 21.15 -10.66 -12.63
CA GLY A 283 20.34 -11.57 -13.47
C GLY A 283 19.33 -12.45 -12.71
N SER A 284 19.65 -12.86 -11.49
CA SER A 284 18.77 -13.60 -10.57
C SER A 284 17.73 -12.72 -9.89
N VAL A 285 18.05 -11.43 -9.70
CA VAL A 285 17.09 -10.39 -9.30
C VAL A 285 17.09 -9.26 -10.32
N CYS A 286 15.92 -8.67 -10.53
CA CYS A 286 15.73 -7.51 -11.39
C CYS A 286 14.97 -6.42 -10.64
N PHE A 287 15.45 -5.19 -10.72
CA PHE A 287 14.83 -4.05 -10.06
C PHE A 287 14.04 -3.19 -11.05
N LYS A 288 12.79 -2.88 -10.74
CA LYS A 288 11.95 -1.96 -11.52
C LYS A 288 11.65 -0.75 -10.66
N CYS A 289 12.43 0.31 -10.84
CA CYS A 289 12.34 1.51 -10.02
C CYS A 289 11.45 2.54 -10.70
N PHE A 290 10.26 2.79 -10.17
CA PHE A 290 9.34 3.82 -10.63
C PHE A 290 9.58 5.10 -9.84
N ILE A 291 10.25 6.07 -10.44
CA ILE A 291 10.75 7.27 -9.74
C ILE A 291 10.22 8.53 -10.44
N PRO A 292 9.91 9.62 -9.70
CA PRO A 292 9.56 10.89 -10.32
C PRO A 292 10.65 11.40 -11.28
N GLN A 293 10.22 11.96 -12.41
CA GLN A 293 11.12 12.47 -13.45
C GLN A 293 12.04 13.57 -12.94
N GLU A 294 11.60 14.36 -11.96
CA GLU A 294 12.34 15.46 -11.34
C GLU A 294 13.61 14.97 -10.61
N THR A 295 13.66 13.70 -10.22
CA THR A 295 14.85 13.10 -9.61
C THR A 295 15.95 12.79 -10.62
N ARG A 296 15.63 12.76 -11.93
CA ARG A 296 16.53 12.28 -12.99
C ARG A 296 17.84 13.06 -13.02
N ASP A 297 17.77 14.38 -13.07
CA ASP A 297 18.96 15.22 -13.17
C ASP A 297 19.81 15.16 -11.90
N ILE A 298 19.15 15.07 -10.73
CA ILE A 298 19.82 14.88 -9.45
C ILE A 298 20.59 13.55 -9.47
N LEU A 299 19.95 12.45 -9.89
CA LEU A 299 20.57 11.13 -10.00
C LEU A 299 21.76 11.12 -10.98
N LEU A 300 21.62 11.75 -12.15
CA LEU A 300 22.67 11.83 -13.18
C LEU A 300 23.85 12.73 -12.77
N SER A 301 23.62 13.68 -11.86
CA SER A 301 24.66 14.57 -11.35
C SER A 301 25.61 13.89 -10.34
N ARG A 302 25.15 12.81 -9.69
CA ARG A 302 25.90 12.09 -8.65
C ARG A 302 27.09 11.33 -9.25
N GLN A 303 28.25 11.41 -8.58
CA GLN A 303 29.51 10.86 -9.09
C GLN A 303 29.60 9.33 -9.07
N PHE A 304 28.88 8.68 -8.15
CA PHE A 304 28.87 7.21 -8.02
C PHE A 304 28.14 6.51 -9.15
N TYR A 305 27.34 7.25 -9.91
CA TYR A 305 26.62 6.75 -11.05
C TYR A 305 27.51 6.76 -12.29
N ARG A 306 27.84 5.56 -12.76
CA ARG A 306 28.48 5.37 -14.07
C ARG A 306 27.53 5.84 -15.17
N ARG A 307 27.74 7.08 -15.63
CA ARG A 307 26.93 7.74 -16.66
C ARG A 307 26.85 6.95 -17.97
N ASP A 308 27.81 6.05 -18.22
CA ASP A 308 27.83 5.15 -19.37
C ASP A 308 26.81 4.01 -19.29
N ARG A 309 26.33 3.63 -18.08
CA ARG A 309 25.40 2.49 -17.90
C ARG A 309 23.96 2.88 -17.57
N LEU A 310 23.74 4.09 -17.05
CA LEU A 310 22.41 4.61 -16.72
C LEU A 310 21.47 4.77 -17.92
N PRO A 311 21.91 5.23 -19.10
CA PRO A 311 21.06 5.28 -20.28
C PRO A 311 20.52 3.89 -20.67
N ASP A 312 21.33 2.84 -20.52
CA ASP A 312 20.90 1.45 -20.79
C ASP A 312 19.93 0.90 -19.74
N LEU A 313 19.97 1.48 -18.54
CA LEU A 313 19.18 1.11 -17.38
C LEU A 313 17.99 2.03 -17.13
N SER A 314 17.72 3.05 -17.96
CA SER A 314 16.62 3.98 -17.70
C SER A 314 15.75 4.28 -18.91
N VAL A 315 14.48 4.55 -18.63
CA VAL A 315 13.47 4.92 -19.61
C VAL A 315 12.66 6.09 -19.08
N THR A 316 12.16 6.94 -19.97
CA THR A 316 11.24 8.03 -19.61
C THR A 316 9.86 7.72 -20.16
N VAL A 317 8.83 7.90 -19.34
CA VAL A 317 7.44 7.65 -19.73
C VAL A 317 6.81 8.93 -20.22
N GLU A 318 6.33 8.90 -21.46
CA GLU A 318 5.59 9.98 -22.09
C GLU A 318 4.25 9.47 -22.61
N TRP A 319 3.23 10.35 -22.58
CA TRP A 319 1.88 10.05 -23.07
C TRP A 319 1.57 10.90 -24.28
N SER A 320 1.14 10.25 -25.35
CA SER A 320 0.62 10.91 -26.55
C SER A 320 -0.91 11.02 -26.48
N ASP A 321 -1.50 11.86 -27.34
CA ASP A 321 -2.97 11.96 -27.39
C ASP A 321 -3.60 10.66 -27.86
N GLU A 322 -2.92 9.94 -28.75
CA GLU A 322 -3.35 8.63 -29.23
C GLU A 322 -3.44 7.62 -28.09
N ARG A 323 -2.46 7.59 -27.18
CA ARG A 323 -2.49 6.70 -26.00
C ARG A 323 -3.55 7.11 -24.99
N LEU A 324 -3.71 8.41 -24.75
CA LEU A 324 -4.78 8.92 -23.89
C LEU A 324 -6.16 8.58 -24.46
N THR A 325 -6.31 8.65 -25.78
CA THR A 325 -7.50 8.19 -26.50
C THR A 325 -7.74 6.71 -26.31
N GLN A 326 -6.70 5.88 -26.43
CA GLN A 326 -6.82 4.45 -26.15
C GLN A 326 -7.23 4.18 -24.70
N LEU A 327 -6.66 4.90 -23.73
CA LEU A 327 -6.99 4.75 -22.31
C LEU A 327 -8.46 5.08 -22.06
N PHE A 328 -8.91 6.21 -22.59
CA PHE A 328 -10.30 6.64 -22.49
C PHE A 328 -11.25 5.61 -23.11
N ASN A 329 -11.00 5.20 -24.35
CA ASN A 329 -11.85 4.25 -25.07
C ASN A 329 -11.90 2.88 -24.39
N ARG A 330 -10.78 2.38 -23.84
CA ARG A 330 -10.76 1.14 -23.05
C ARG A 330 -11.65 1.26 -21.82
N ARG A 331 -11.60 2.39 -21.11
CA ARG A 331 -12.46 2.62 -19.93
C ARG A 331 -13.93 2.68 -20.30
N ILE A 332 -14.29 3.38 -21.39
CA ILE A 332 -15.65 3.40 -21.91
C ILE A 332 -16.12 1.99 -22.28
N LYS A 333 -15.30 1.22 -23.00
CA LYS A 333 -15.62 -0.16 -23.40
C LYS A 333 -15.81 -1.11 -22.21
N VAL A 334 -14.94 -1.03 -21.20
CA VAL A 334 -14.97 -1.96 -20.06
C VAL A 334 -16.16 -1.72 -19.14
N PHE A 335 -16.55 -0.45 -18.93
CA PHE A 335 -17.59 -0.07 -17.99
C PHE A 335 -18.95 0.23 -18.64
N GLY A 336 -18.94 0.52 -19.93
CA GLY A 336 -20.08 1.02 -20.69
C GLY A 336 -20.89 -0.08 -21.37
N ALA A 337 -22.15 0.25 -21.67
CA ALA A 337 -23.05 -0.56 -22.49
C ALA A 337 -22.74 -0.43 -24.00
N PHE A 338 -22.00 0.61 -24.37
CA PHE A 338 -21.60 0.94 -25.73
C PHE A 338 -20.09 1.18 -25.83
N ASP A 339 -19.50 0.76 -26.95
CA ASP A 339 -18.07 0.91 -27.25
C ASP A 339 -17.72 2.30 -27.83
N ASP A 340 -18.71 3.10 -28.20
CA ASP A 340 -18.55 4.44 -28.78
C ASP A 340 -19.00 5.53 -27.80
N PHE A 341 -18.09 6.44 -27.44
CA PHE A 341 -18.37 7.58 -26.58
C PHE A 341 -19.49 8.48 -27.11
N GLY A 342 -19.63 8.58 -28.44
CA GLY A 342 -20.68 9.36 -29.08
C GLY A 342 -22.10 8.89 -28.76
N LEU A 343 -22.28 7.60 -28.41
CA LEU A 343 -23.57 7.05 -28.01
C LEU A 343 -23.98 7.44 -26.59
N TYR A 344 -23.07 8.02 -25.81
CA TYR A 344 -23.37 8.60 -24.50
C TYR A 344 -23.71 10.08 -24.57
N CYS A 345 -23.66 10.70 -25.76
CA CYS A 345 -23.95 12.12 -25.95
C CYS A 345 -25.34 12.33 -26.54
N VAL A 346 -26.03 13.42 -26.15
CA VAL A 346 -27.32 13.82 -26.74
C VAL A 346 -27.15 14.12 -28.22
N ASN A 347 -26.12 14.89 -28.56
CA ASN A 347 -25.68 15.07 -29.93
C ASN A 347 -24.34 14.36 -30.14
N ARG A 348 -24.33 13.34 -31.00
CA ARG A 348 -23.14 12.55 -31.30
C ARG A 348 -21.99 13.40 -31.87
N GLU A 349 -22.32 14.51 -32.54
CA GLU A 349 -21.34 15.43 -33.13
C GLU A 349 -20.57 16.24 -32.07
N ASP A 350 -21.09 16.36 -30.85
CA ASP A 350 -20.38 17.04 -29.76
C ASP A 350 -19.29 16.17 -29.15
N ALA A 351 -19.36 14.84 -29.29
CA ALA A 351 -18.45 13.91 -28.63
C ALA A 351 -16.97 14.12 -29.00
N PRO A 352 -16.58 14.29 -30.29
CA PRO A 352 -15.20 14.61 -30.65
C PRO A 352 -14.73 15.94 -30.05
N ARG A 353 -15.61 16.95 -29.98
CA ARG A 353 -15.29 18.26 -29.42
C ARG A 353 -15.07 18.18 -27.90
N ILE A 354 -15.97 17.51 -27.17
CA ILE A 354 -15.84 17.29 -25.72
C ILE A 354 -14.53 16.55 -25.44
N PHE A 355 -14.27 15.46 -26.17
CA PHE A 355 -13.09 14.65 -25.94
C PHE A 355 -11.78 15.40 -26.26
N GLN A 356 -11.74 16.18 -27.34
CA GLN A 356 -10.57 17.00 -27.66
C GLN A 356 -10.29 18.04 -26.56
N GLU A 357 -11.34 18.66 -26.01
CA GLU A 357 -11.19 19.59 -24.89
C GLU A 357 -10.72 18.90 -23.60
N MET A 358 -11.15 17.66 -23.35
CA MET A 358 -10.63 16.85 -22.25
C MET A 358 -9.14 16.55 -22.42
N LEU A 359 -8.69 16.20 -23.64
CA LEU A 359 -7.28 16.00 -23.94
C LEU A 359 -6.46 17.28 -23.72
N ASN A 360 -6.99 18.43 -24.16
CA ASN A 360 -6.33 19.72 -24.00
C ASN A 360 -6.14 20.05 -22.51
N VAL A 361 -7.17 19.86 -21.68
CA VAL A 361 -7.09 20.11 -20.23
C VAL A 361 -6.23 19.06 -19.50
N ALA A 362 -6.15 17.84 -20.03
CA ALA A 362 -5.35 16.78 -19.43
C ALA A 362 -3.84 17.02 -19.58
N GLU A 363 -3.39 17.85 -20.51
CA GLU A 363 -1.97 18.19 -20.73
C GLU A 363 -1.05 16.96 -20.74
N LYS A 364 -1.41 15.94 -21.53
CA LYS A 364 -0.69 14.65 -21.61
C LYS A 364 -0.63 13.84 -20.30
N SER A 365 -1.53 14.11 -19.34
CA SER A 365 -1.59 13.38 -18.07
C SER A 365 -2.80 12.44 -18.01
N PRO A 366 -2.59 11.10 -17.90
CA PRO A 366 -3.65 10.13 -17.67
C PRO A 366 -4.51 10.45 -16.46
N ARG A 367 -3.87 10.88 -15.35
CA ARG A 367 -4.57 11.26 -14.13
C ARG A 367 -5.56 12.39 -14.39
N TRP A 368 -5.15 13.43 -15.11
CA TRP A 368 -6.02 14.56 -15.42
C TRP A 368 -7.12 14.20 -16.42
N LEU A 369 -6.85 13.31 -17.37
CA LEU A 369 -7.89 12.77 -18.24
C LEU A 369 -8.96 12.00 -17.45
N ILE A 370 -8.55 11.15 -16.50
CA ILE A 370 -9.49 10.42 -15.63
C ILE A 370 -10.28 11.41 -14.76
N ILE A 371 -9.63 12.42 -14.17
CA ILE A 371 -10.34 13.46 -13.40
C ILE A 371 -11.36 14.21 -14.27
N ALA A 372 -10.99 14.58 -15.49
CA ALA A 372 -11.89 15.26 -16.42
C ALA A 372 -13.10 14.37 -16.77
N GLY A 373 -12.87 13.08 -17.04
CA GLY A 373 -13.93 12.11 -17.30
C GLY A 373 -14.83 11.91 -16.08
N GLN A 374 -14.26 11.82 -14.89
CA GLN A 374 -15.01 11.69 -13.64
C GLN A 374 -15.94 12.88 -13.45
N MET A 375 -15.42 14.11 -13.57
CA MET A 375 -16.22 15.32 -13.41
C MET A 375 -17.33 15.42 -14.46
N LEU A 376 -17.05 15.04 -15.71
CA LEU A 376 -18.08 15.00 -16.76
C LEU A 376 -19.23 14.06 -16.40
N ILE A 377 -18.92 12.82 -16.00
CA ILE A 377 -19.93 11.83 -15.62
C ILE A 377 -20.70 12.27 -14.38
N GLU A 378 -20.04 12.89 -13.40
CA GLU A 378 -20.69 13.42 -12.20
C GLU A 378 -21.66 14.57 -12.52
N GLU A 379 -21.27 15.52 -13.39
CA GLU A 379 -22.16 16.59 -13.82
C GLU A 379 -23.39 16.04 -14.54
N THR A 380 -23.21 15.14 -15.50
CA THR A 380 -24.33 14.52 -16.22
C THR A 380 -25.22 13.69 -15.27
N ALA A 381 -24.64 12.97 -14.30
CA ALA A 381 -25.39 12.18 -13.32
C ALA A 381 -26.17 13.04 -12.30
N SER A 382 -25.74 14.28 -12.09
CA SER A 382 -26.37 15.22 -11.15
C SER A 382 -27.56 15.97 -11.76
N ARG A 383 -27.66 15.99 -13.09
CA ARG A 383 -28.69 16.70 -13.84
C ARG A 383 -30.00 15.93 -13.86
N ASP A 384 -31.10 16.61 -13.56
CA ASP A 384 -32.44 16.09 -13.79
C ASP A 384 -32.74 16.04 -15.31
N GLY A 385 -33.27 14.91 -15.79
CA GLY A 385 -33.70 14.74 -17.18
C GLY A 385 -32.98 13.62 -17.91
N GLU A 386 -32.75 13.82 -19.21
CA GLU A 386 -32.20 12.78 -20.10
C GLU A 386 -30.80 12.34 -19.66
N PRO A 387 -30.52 11.02 -19.55
CA PRO A 387 -29.28 10.46 -19.01
C PRO A 387 -28.15 10.39 -20.06
N LEU A 388 -28.04 11.41 -20.90
CA LEU A 388 -27.00 11.54 -21.94
C LEU A 388 -26.21 12.83 -21.74
N ILE A 389 -24.94 12.79 -22.09
CA ILE A 389 -23.97 13.88 -21.95
C ILE A 389 -24.32 15.01 -22.92
N LYS A 390 -24.29 16.24 -22.43
CA LYS A 390 -24.42 17.46 -23.24
C LYS A 390 -23.15 18.29 -23.21
N TRP A 391 -22.98 19.18 -24.18
CA TRP A 391 -21.89 20.16 -24.18
C TRP A 391 -21.87 21.00 -22.89
N GLU A 392 -23.03 21.40 -22.38
CA GLU A 392 -23.13 22.21 -21.15
C GLU A 392 -22.68 21.44 -19.90
N ASP A 393 -22.80 20.10 -19.89
CA ASP A 393 -22.29 19.27 -18.81
C ASP A 393 -20.75 19.34 -18.80
N TRP A 394 -20.13 19.30 -19.98
CA TRP A 394 -18.68 19.47 -20.12
C TRP A 394 -18.21 20.87 -19.76
N GLU A 395 -18.91 21.94 -20.15
CA GLU A 395 -18.50 23.32 -19.77
C GLU A 395 -18.44 23.50 -18.26
N LYS A 396 -19.43 22.95 -17.53
CA LYS A 396 -19.43 22.95 -16.07
C LYS A 396 -18.31 22.09 -15.49
N ALA A 397 -18.15 20.87 -16.00
CA ALA A 397 -17.09 19.96 -15.56
C ALA A 397 -15.70 20.56 -15.78
N LYS A 398 -15.44 21.12 -16.97
CA LYS A 398 -14.19 21.79 -17.34
C LYS A 398 -13.85 22.91 -16.37
N GLY A 399 -14.81 23.73 -15.98
CA GLY A 399 -14.62 24.77 -14.96
C GLY A 399 -14.10 24.20 -13.64
N LYS A 400 -14.66 23.08 -13.19
CA LYS A 400 -14.21 22.37 -11.97
C LYS A 400 -12.82 21.75 -12.13
N VAL A 401 -12.50 21.20 -13.31
CA VAL A 401 -11.16 20.63 -13.57
C VAL A 401 -10.10 21.72 -13.51
N ILE A 402 -10.34 22.85 -14.18
CA ILE A 402 -9.41 23.99 -14.21
C ILE A 402 -9.23 24.57 -12.80
N GLN A 403 -10.30 24.72 -12.03
CA GLN A 403 -10.20 25.18 -10.65
C GLN A 403 -9.32 24.23 -9.82
N ARG A 404 -9.51 22.92 -9.96
CA ARG A 404 -8.71 21.92 -9.24
C ARG A 404 -7.24 21.91 -9.65
N LEU A 405 -6.95 22.13 -10.94
CA LEU A 405 -5.58 22.33 -11.45
C LEU A 405 -4.94 23.53 -10.75
N GLN A 406 -5.62 24.67 -10.74
CA GLN A 406 -5.14 25.91 -10.12
C GLN A 406 -4.90 25.75 -8.62
N ASP A 407 -5.80 25.08 -7.89
CA ASP A 407 -5.65 24.84 -6.46
C ASP A 407 -4.38 24.03 -6.14
N LEU A 408 -4.03 23.07 -7.00
CA LEU A 408 -2.79 22.29 -6.87
C LEU A 408 -1.55 23.13 -7.20
N THR A 409 -1.59 23.92 -8.27
CA THR A 409 -0.45 24.79 -8.64
C THR A 409 -0.20 25.86 -7.58
N VAL A 410 -1.24 26.48 -7.03
CA VAL A 410 -1.13 27.52 -5.99
C VAL A 410 -0.70 26.91 -4.65
N GLY A 411 -1.14 25.68 -4.33
CA GLY A 411 -0.67 24.93 -3.16
C GLY A 411 0.80 24.51 -3.25
N GLU A 412 1.33 24.32 -4.47
CA GLU A 412 2.75 24.02 -4.71
C GLU A 412 3.63 25.28 -4.72
N VAL A 413 3.16 26.41 -5.28
CA VAL A 413 3.91 27.68 -5.33
C VAL A 413 3.94 28.41 -3.99
N ASN A 414 2.90 28.28 -3.15
CA ASN A 414 2.83 28.92 -1.84
C ASN A 414 3.29 28.02 -0.67
N ARG A 415 3.87 26.84 -0.94
CA ARG A 415 4.72 26.21 0.07
C ARG A 415 6.02 27.01 0.10
N PRO A 416 6.31 27.75 1.18
CA PRO A 416 7.64 28.34 1.31
C PRO A 416 8.65 27.19 1.20
N PRO A 417 9.86 27.40 0.66
CA PRO A 417 10.94 26.51 1.05
C PRO A 417 10.91 26.51 2.57
N GLU A 418 10.77 25.35 3.19
CA GLU A 418 10.99 25.23 4.62
C GLU A 418 12.40 25.77 4.86
N LYS A 419 12.48 27.04 5.25
CA LYS A 419 13.65 27.56 5.92
C LYS A 419 13.85 26.59 7.06
N ALA A 420 14.99 25.89 7.06
CA ALA A 420 15.45 25.09 8.18
C ALA A 420 14.95 25.74 9.47
N SER A 421 14.07 25.03 10.17
CA SER A 421 13.18 25.52 11.19
C SER A 421 13.95 26.30 12.26
N GLN A 422 14.08 27.61 12.05
CA GLN A 422 14.44 28.55 13.09
C GLN A 422 13.16 28.89 13.84
N GLY A 423 12.98 28.24 14.99
CA GLY A 423 12.20 28.78 16.10
C GLY A 423 10.68 28.76 15.97
N MET A 424 10.07 27.60 15.68
CA MET A 424 8.88 27.26 16.47
C MET A 424 9.40 26.58 17.73
N GLU A 425 9.22 27.20 18.89
CA GLU A 425 9.42 26.50 20.16
C GLU A 425 8.60 25.21 20.10
N PRO A 426 9.22 24.04 20.37
CA PRO A 426 8.46 22.81 20.50
C PRO A 426 7.36 23.04 21.53
N PRO A 427 6.14 22.48 21.35
CA PRO A 427 5.15 22.51 22.42
C PRO A 427 5.85 22.07 23.69
N ALA A 428 5.72 22.86 24.76
CA ALA A 428 6.35 22.57 26.04
C ALA A 428 6.14 21.08 26.35
N ALA A 429 7.18 20.39 26.84
CA ALA A 429 7.16 18.93 27.03
C ALA A 429 5.94 18.44 27.84
N ASP A 430 5.28 19.34 28.55
CA ASP A 430 4.06 19.13 29.34
C ASP A 430 2.76 19.01 28.52
N ASP A 431 2.68 19.53 27.29
CA ASP A 431 1.45 19.48 26.47
C ASP A 431 1.31 18.18 25.64
N ILE A 432 2.19 17.20 25.87
CA ILE A 432 2.18 15.92 25.14
C ILE A 432 1.31 14.92 25.88
N LEU A 433 0.31 14.38 25.16
CA LEU A 433 -0.47 13.24 25.62
C LEU A 433 0.29 11.95 25.30
N VAL A 434 0.71 11.24 26.36
CA VAL A 434 1.49 9.99 26.27
C VAL A 434 0.62 8.81 26.68
N ILE A 435 0.48 7.84 25.78
CA ILE A 435 -0.15 6.54 26.09
C ILE A 435 0.96 5.56 26.48
N LEU A 436 0.88 5.01 27.70
CA LEU A 436 1.83 4.02 28.20
C LEU A 436 1.47 2.64 27.66
N LYS A 437 2.39 1.93 27.02
CA LYS A 437 2.13 0.55 26.60
C LYS A 437 1.87 -0.34 27.83
N ASN A 438 0.87 -1.22 27.73
CA ASN A 438 0.54 -2.26 28.72
C ASN A 438 -0.02 -1.79 30.08
N LYS A 439 -0.32 -0.50 30.27
CA LYS A 439 -1.09 -0.01 31.44
C LYS A 439 -2.23 0.88 30.95
N PRO A 440 -3.47 0.72 31.45
CA PRO A 440 -4.59 1.56 31.03
C PRO A 440 -4.49 2.94 31.69
N VAL A 441 -3.44 3.68 31.37
CA VAL A 441 -3.10 4.98 31.95
C VAL A 441 -2.57 5.88 30.83
N MET A 442 -3.01 7.13 30.85
CA MET A 442 -2.58 8.18 29.93
C MET A 442 -1.94 9.31 30.73
N LYS A 443 -0.79 9.82 30.31
CA LYS A 443 -0.15 10.98 30.94
C LYS A 443 -0.49 12.24 30.14
N LEU A 444 -1.05 13.25 30.79
CA LEU A 444 -1.40 14.54 30.20
C LEU A 444 -0.96 15.64 31.18
N ARG A 445 -0.11 16.58 30.75
CA ARG A 445 0.43 17.65 31.63
C ARG A 445 1.02 17.14 32.94
N GLY A 446 1.81 16.06 32.84
CA GLY A 446 2.43 15.43 34.01
C GLY A 446 1.48 14.58 34.86
N GLN A 447 0.16 14.69 34.70
CA GLN A 447 -0.82 13.94 35.47
C GLN A 447 -1.15 12.59 34.83
N LEU A 448 -1.23 11.54 35.64
CA LEU A 448 -1.66 10.21 35.22
C LEU A 448 -3.18 10.09 35.31
N ILE A 449 -3.81 9.80 34.19
CA ILE A 449 -5.26 9.60 34.04
C ILE A 449 -5.49 8.09 33.83
N ASN A 450 -6.23 7.47 34.76
CA ASN A 450 -6.63 6.08 34.62
C ASN A 450 -7.70 5.94 33.53
N LEU A 451 -7.48 5.00 32.62
CA LEU A 451 -8.41 4.59 31.57
C LEU A 451 -8.99 3.22 31.91
N THR A 452 -10.14 2.88 31.33
CA THR A 452 -10.55 1.49 31.24
C THR A 452 -9.79 0.81 30.10
N GLU A 453 -9.76 -0.52 30.07
CA GLU A 453 -9.16 -1.27 28.97
C GLU A 453 -9.81 -0.93 27.62
N THR A 454 -11.12 -0.69 27.62
CA THR A 454 -11.89 -0.27 26.44
C THR A 454 -11.51 1.14 25.99
N GLU A 455 -11.42 2.09 26.92
CA GLU A 455 -11.00 3.47 26.61
C GLU A 455 -9.58 3.51 26.03
N MET A 456 -8.67 2.69 26.57
CA MET A 456 -7.30 2.56 26.08
C MET A 456 -7.25 1.97 24.66
N LYS A 457 -8.04 0.93 24.37
CA LYS A 457 -8.14 0.34 23.03
C LYS A 457 -8.66 1.36 22.01
N ILE A 458 -9.69 2.13 22.37
CA ILE A 458 -10.23 3.22 21.53
C ILE A 458 -9.14 4.26 21.26
N LEU A 459 -8.45 4.74 22.30
CA LEU A 459 -7.38 5.74 22.17
C LEU A 459 -6.20 5.25 21.34
N ASN A 460 -5.78 3.99 21.47
CA ASN A 460 -4.72 3.42 20.64
C ASN A 460 -5.12 3.30 19.16
N CYS A 461 -6.36 2.90 18.89
CA CYS A 461 -6.88 2.80 17.53
C CYS A 461 -6.96 4.18 16.87
N VAL A 462 -7.44 5.16 17.63
CA VAL A 462 -7.45 6.57 17.23
C VAL A 462 -6.02 7.09 17.01
N ALA A 463 -5.11 6.92 17.97
CA ALA A 463 -3.72 7.40 17.88
C ALA A 463 -2.94 6.83 16.69
N GLY A 464 -3.24 5.59 16.29
CA GLY A 464 -2.59 4.92 15.17
C GLY A 464 -3.18 5.24 13.79
N HIS A 465 -4.30 5.96 13.71
CA HIS A 465 -4.99 6.22 12.45
C HIS A 465 -4.63 7.60 11.88
N LYS A 466 -4.27 7.67 10.59
CA LYS A 466 -4.04 8.94 9.88
C LYS A 466 -5.36 9.39 9.23
N GLY A 467 -5.91 10.51 9.68
CA GLY A 467 -7.15 11.10 9.12
C GLY A 467 -8.41 10.76 9.93
N SER A 468 -9.58 10.84 9.30
CA SER A 468 -10.86 10.55 9.97
C SER A 468 -11.14 9.04 9.99
N ILE A 469 -11.48 8.49 11.16
CA ILE A 469 -11.93 7.11 11.29
C ILE A 469 -13.47 7.04 11.27
N HIS A 470 -14.04 6.12 10.48
CA HIS A 470 -15.48 5.83 10.49
C HIS A 470 -15.84 4.95 11.69
N GLU A 471 -17.07 5.07 12.19
CA GLU A 471 -17.53 4.34 13.39
C GLU A 471 -17.38 2.82 13.24
N ASP A 472 -17.79 2.26 12.09
CA ASP A 472 -17.65 0.84 11.77
C ASP A 472 -16.19 0.35 11.75
N GLN A 473 -15.26 1.21 11.33
CA GLN A 473 -13.84 0.88 11.33
C GLN A 473 -13.30 0.84 12.76
N LEU A 474 -13.69 1.82 13.59
CA LEU A 474 -13.34 1.84 15.01
C LEU A 474 -13.88 0.60 15.73
N ILE A 475 -15.13 0.19 15.43
CA ILE A 475 -15.74 -1.03 15.96
C ILE A 475 -14.89 -2.26 15.64
N ASN A 476 -14.56 -2.44 14.37
CA ASN A 476 -13.79 -3.60 13.91
C ASN A 476 -12.38 -3.64 14.53
N LEU A 477 -11.74 -2.47 14.67
CA LEU A 477 -10.40 -2.37 15.24
C LEU A 477 -10.37 -2.64 16.75
N VAL A 478 -11.37 -2.16 17.49
CA VAL A 478 -11.42 -2.26 18.96
C VAL A 478 -11.96 -3.61 19.43
N TRP A 479 -13.00 -4.16 18.79
CA TRP A 479 -13.70 -5.36 19.28
C TRP A 479 -13.43 -6.64 18.50
N LYS A 480 -12.81 -6.59 17.30
CA LYS A 480 -12.33 -7.70 16.45
C LYS A 480 -13.28 -8.86 16.10
N ALA A 481 -14.37 -9.08 16.83
CA ALA A 481 -15.37 -10.13 16.61
C ALA A 481 -16.78 -9.55 16.76
N LYS A 482 -17.65 -9.86 15.80
CA LYS A 482 -19.02 -9.34 15.69
C LYS A 482 -19.91 -9.72 16.89
N SER A 483 -19.63 -10.85 17.55
CA SER A 483 -20.41 -11.37 18.69
C SER A 483 -20.28 -10.54 19.97
N LEU A 484 -19.18 -9.83 20.17
CA LEU A 484 -19.00 -8.90 21.31
C LEU A 484 -19.71 -7.55 21.08
N TYR A 485 -19.98 -7.20 19.82
CA TYR A 485 -20.63 -5.95 19.42
C TYR A 485 -22.16 -6.02 19.55
N ASP A 486 -22.78 -7.17 19.24
CA ASP A 486 -24.23 -7.37 19.38
C ASP A 486 -24.72 -7.18 20.83
N ALA A 487 -23.80 -7.26 21.82
CA ALA A 487 -24.08 -6.98 23.23
C ALA A 487 -23.82 -5.52 23.68
N ALA A 488 -23.09 -4.72 22.90
CA ALA A 488 -22.58 -3.40 23.31
C ALA A 488 -23.19 -2.21 22.53
N GLY A 489 -23.39 -2.33 21.21
CA GLY A 489 -23.99 -1.30 20.36
C GLY A 489 -23.27 0.07 20.28
N PRO A 490 -23.71 0.97 19.38
CA PRO A 490 -23.15 2.33 19.20
C PRO A 490 -23.07 3.17 20.48
N ALA A 491 -24.04 2.98 21.39
CA ALA A 491 -24.13 3.71 22.65
C ALA A 491 -22.92 3.49 23.58
N VAL A 492 -22.25 2.34 23.50
CA VAL A 492 -21.06 2.05 24.32
C VAL A 492 -19.83 2.82 23.81
N ILE A 493 -19.68 2.99 22.50
CA ILE A 493 -18.60 3.81 21.93
C ILE A 493 -18.78 5.26 22.36
N ASP A 494 -19.98 5.79 22.21
CA ASP A 494 -20.33 7.16 22.63
C ASP A 494 -20.07 7.37 24.12
N SER A 495 -20.47 6.42 24.97
CA SER A 495 -20.23 6.48 26.41
C SER A 495 -18.74 6.53 26.74
N ASN A 496 -17.92 5.70 26.10
CA ASN A 496 -16.47 5.69 26.33
C ASN A 496 -15.78 6.94 25.78
N LEU A 497 -16.15 7.43 24.59
CA LEU A 497 -15.61 8.68 24.03
C LEU A 497 -15.94 9.89 24.91
N ASN A 498 -17.17 9.96 25.43
CA ASN A 498 -17.57 11.02 26.36
C ASN A 498 -16.81 10.93 27.70
N ARG A 499 -16.55 9.72 28.21
CA ARG A 499 -15.72 9.52 29.41
C ARG A 499 -14.27 9.95 29.19
N ILE A 500 -13.67 9.58 28.06
CA ILE A 500 -12.31 10.02 27.68
C ILE A 500 -12.26 11.55 27.62
N ARG A 501 -13.25 12.17 26.97
CA ARG A 501 -13.35 13.63 26.88
C ARG A 501 -13.46 14.29 28.24
N ALA A 502 -14.35 13.81 29.12
CA ALA A 502 -14.50 14.35 30.46
C ALA A 502 -13.21 14.23 31.29
N LYS A 503 -12.46 13.13 31.15
CA LYS A 503 -11.16 12.95 31.81
C LYS A 503 -10.09 13.92 31.29
N ILE A 504 -10.08 14.19 29.98
CA ILE A 504 -9.19 15.19 29.38
C ILE A 504 -9.56 16.60 29.87
N ASP A 505 -10.86 16.94 29.83
CA ASP A 505 -11.37 18.24 30.24
C ASP A 505 -11.10 18.51 31.74
N SER A 506 -11.14 17.48 32.59
CA SER A 506 -10.80 17.62 34.02
C SER A 506 -9.34 17.99 34.30
N VAL A 507 -8.43 17.71 33.37
CA VAL A 507 -6.99 18.03 33.51
C VAL A 507 -6.63 19.35 32.84
N ILE A 508 -7.32 19.74 31.77
CA ILE A 508 -7.03 20.97 31.02
C ILE A 508 -7.71 22.20 31.64
N GLY A 509 -8.85 22.03 32.31
CA GLY A 509 -9.65 23.11 32.88
C GLY A 509 -10.35 23.97 31.82
N GLU A 510 -11.44 24.66 32.18
CA GLU A 510 -12.31 25.39 31.23
C GLU A 510 -11.65 26.55 30.45
N ARG A 511 -10.43 26.97 30.81
CA ARG A 511 -9.79 28.20 30.26
C ARG A 511 -8.46 27.98 29.53
N GLY A 512 -8.00 26.75 29.34
CA GLY A 512 -6.60 26.49 29.00
C GLY A 512 -6.21 26.48 27.52
N ILE A 513 -7.13 26.30 26.56
CA ILE A 513 -6.76 26.08 25.15
C ILE A 513 -7.85 26.64 24.22
N SER A 514 -7.46 27.29 23.13
CA SER A 514 -8.35 27.68 22.02
C SER A 514 -9.20 26.48 21.59
N LYS A 515 -10.55 26.62 21.61
CA LYS A 515 -11.54 25.61 21.18
C LYS A 515 -11.26 24.98 19.80
N ARG A 516 -10.32 25.51 19.00
CA ARG A 516 -9.87 24.95 17.72
C ARG A 516 -8.87 23.80 17.84
N GLN A 517 -8.16 23.63 18.96
CA GLN A 517 -7.04 22.66 19.04
C GLN A 517 -7.44 21.27 19.54
N TYR A 518 -8.65 21.09 20.08
CA TYR A 518 -9.19 19.79 20.49
C TYR A 518 -10.70 19.75 20.19
N LEU A 519 -11.10 19.17 19.05
CA LEU A 519 -12.52 18.91 18.76
C LEU A 519 -12.72 17.42 18.49
N ILE A 520 -13.18 16.68 19.50
CA ILE A 520 -14.01 15.49 19.24
C ILE A 520 -15.40 16.03 18.88
N LYS A 521 -15.64 16.29 17.60
CA LYS A 521 -16.93 16.75 17.08
C LYS A 521 -17.79 15.56 16.66
N ARG A 522 -19.11 15.71 16.83
CA ARG A 522 -20.10 14.81 16.25
C ARG A 522 -20.32 15.19 14.78
N ALA A 523 -19.78 14.37 13.90
CA ALA A 523 -20.20 14.14 12.51
C ALA A 523 -19.78 12.69 12.21
N LYS A 524 -20.17 12.09 11.07
CA LYS A 524 -19.79 10.71 10.66
C LYS A 524 -18.27 10.44 10.54
N HIS A 525 -17.44 11.37 11.01
CA HIS A 525 -15.99 11.42 10.95
C HIS A 525 -15.45 11.92 12.30
N ILE A 526 -14.52 11.18 12.90
CA ILE A 526 -13.76 11.62 14.09
C ILE A 526 -12.47 12.29 13.59
N GLU A 527 -12.30 13.59 13.79
CA GLU A 527 -11.03 14.30 13.50
C GLU A 527 -10.03 14.12 14.66
N LEU A 528 -8.78 13.80 14.33
CA LEU A 528 -7.77 13.38 15.30
C LEU A 528 -6.72 14.46 15.58
N VAL A 529 -6.38 14.64 16.87
CA VAL A 529 -5.24 15.43 17.33
C VAL A 529 -3.98 14.53 17.33
N LYS A 530 -2.78 15.07 17.19
CA LYS A 530 -1.52 14.30 17.21
C LYS A 530 -1.31 13.59 18.56
N PHE A 531 -1.27 12.27 18.55
CA PHE A 531 -0.94 11.42 19.71
C PHE A 531 0.51 10.93 19.63
N LYS A 532 1.21 10.82 20.76
CA LYS A 532 2.52 10.15 20.83
C LYS A 532 2.41 8.93 21.75
N VAL A 533 2.48 7.73 21.18
CA VAL A 533 2.64 6.49 21.96
C VAL A 533 4.11 6.39 22.33
N VAL A 534 4.41 6.21 23.61
CA VAL A 534 5.79 6.07 24.10
C VAL A 534 5.96 4.65 24.63
N GLU A 535 7.00 3.98 24.15
CA GLU A 535 7.48 2.72 24.73
C GLU A 535 8.27 3.06 25.99
N ASP A 536 7.73 2.64 27.14
CA ASP A 536 8.31 2.72 28.47
C ASP A 536 8.59 4.12 29.06
N LEU A 537 7.98 4.36 30.24
CA LEU A 537 8.27 5.46 31.17
C LEU A 537 8.67 4.86 32.52
#